data_AF-A0A498L7R0-F1
#
_entry.id   AF-A0A498L7R0-F1
#
_cell.length_a   1.000
_cell.length_b   1.000
_cell.length_c   1.000
_cell.angle_alpha   90.00
_cell.angle_beta   90.00
_cell.angle_gamma   90.00
#
_symmetry.space_group_name_H-M   'P 1'
#
loop_
_entity.id
_entity.type
_entity.pdbx_description
1 polymer ?
#
loop_
_entity_poly.entity_id
_entity_poly.type
_entity_poly.pdbx_seq_one_letter_code
_entity_poly.pdbx_strand_id
1 'polypeptide(L)'
;MTDKDTHDSTDGTATGDAAPVAETDGGTITKAAEDHRQTDYLDSEVNLLRPSTRFMRDHLKLVWGSFIAWILATWGPVTATFLAPETMTSLSILGFPLHYFMVGFFAPTSSLILAAIYAHRRDKLDEKYGINTSSRAETPSGPEDAAATDGGVDE
;
A
#
# COMPACT_ATOMS: atom_id res chain seq x y z
N MET A 1 46.99 -31.26 28.52
CA MET A 1 47.04 -32.62 27.94
C MET A 1 46.31 -33.52 28.91
N THR A 2 44.99 -33.68 28.70
CA THR A 2 44.34 -34.87 28.10
C THR A 2 43.89 -35.75 29.28
N ASP A 3 42.60 -36.02 29.52
CA ASP A 3 41.60 -36.62 28.64
C ASP A 3 40.19 -36.05 28.83
N LYS A 4 39.38 -36.15 27.77
CA LYS A 4 37.96 -35.78 27.72
C LYS A 4 37.20 -37.09 27.59
N ASP A 5 36.36 -37.42 28.57
CA ASP A 5 35.59 -38.67 28.60
C ASP A 5 34.68 -38.80 27.38
N THR A 6 34.93 -39.86 26.61
CA THR A 6 34.07 -40.37 25.55
C THR A 6 32.99 -41.25 26.18
N HIS A 7 31.73 -40.86 26.02
CA HIS A 7 30.63 -41.82 26.08
C HIS A 7 30.05 -41.99 24.68
N ASP A 8 30.58 -43.01 24.00
CA ASP A 8 29.94 -43.70 22.90
C ASP A 8 28.91 -44.66 23.51
N SER A 9 27.68 -44.61 23.03
CA SER A 9 26.68 -45.66 23.24
C SER A 9 26.06 -45.92 21.89
N THR A 10 26.49 -47.04 21.35
CA THR A 10 26.23 -47.57 20.04
C THR A 10 24.84 -48.20 19.95
N ASP A 11 24.33 -48.19 18.73
CA ASP A 11 23.43 -49.16 18.11
C ASP A 11 21.91 -49.10 18.32
N GLY A 12 21.24 -48.95 17.18
CA GLY A 12 19.81 -49.07 16.97
C GLY A 12 19.47 -49.02 15.48
N THR A 13 20.08 -49.89 14.68
CA THR A 13 19.70 -50.08 13.26
C THR A 13 18.51 -51.05 13.18
N ALA A 14 17.34 -50.59 12.73
CA ALA A 14 16.49 -51.28 11.72
C ALA A 14 15.14 -50.57 11.47
N THR A 15 14.87 -50.38 10.17
CA THR A 15 13.56 -50.49 9.48
C THR A 15 12.47 -49.41 9.64
N GLY A 16 12.20 -48.73 8.52
CA GLY A 16 10.83 -48.51 8.03
C GLY A 16 10.23 -47.12 8.23
N ASP A 17 9.86 -46.47 7.11
CA ASP A 17 8.99 -45.28 7.01
C ASP A 17 9.45 -43.98 7.69
N ALA A 18 10.49 -43.36 7.11
CA ALA A 18 10.67 -41.92 7.23
C ALA A 18 9.80 -41.22 6.17
N ALA A 19 8.70 -40.60 6.60
CA ALA A 19 7.97 -39.64 5.80
C ALA A 19 8.94 -38.57 5.26
N PRO A 20 8.83 -38.13 3.99
CA PRO A 20 9.70 -37.10 3.47
C PRO A 20 9.51 -35.83 4.30
N VAL A 21 10.50 -35.49 5.10
CA VAL A 21 10.68 -34.14 5.62
C VAL A 21 10.73 -33.24 4.39
N ALA A 22 9.64 -32.51 4.16
CA ALA A 22 9.57 -31.51 3.12
C ALA A 22 10.62 -30.44 3.45
N GLU A 23 11.79 -30.56 2.83
CA GLU A 23 12.74 -29.45 2.75
C GLU A 23 11.99 -28.28 2.11
N THR A 24 11.78 -27.22 2.91
CA THR A 24 11.31 -25.95 2.38
C THR A 24 12.35 -25.49 1.36
N ASP A 25 11.92 -25.30 0.12
CA ASP A 25 12.73 -25.08 -1.10
C ASP A 25 13.57 -23.79 -1.12
N GLY A 26 13.83 -23.18 0.04
CA GLY A 26 14.66 -21.99 0.16
C GLY A 26 14.22 -20.89 -0.80
N GLY A 27 12.90 -20.75 -0.99
CA GLY A 27 12.29 -19.79 -1.90
C GLY A 27 13.04 -18.46 -1.84
N THR A 28 13.59 -18.05 -2.99
CA THR A 28 14.43 -16.87 -3.09
C THR A 28 13.63 -15.65 -2.66
N ILE A 29 13.83 -15.26 -1.40
CA ILE A 29 13.29 -14.03 -0.86
C ILE A 29 13.81 -12.93 -1.77
N THR A 30 12.88 -12.20 -2.40
CA THR A 30 13.29 -11.08 -3.24
C THR A 30 14.11 -10.13 -2.37
N LYS A 31 15.18 -9.54 -2.92
CA LYS A 31 16.04 -8.59 -2.18
C LYS A 31 15.24 -7.50 -1.44
N ALA A 32 14.06 -7.16 -1.97
CA ALA A 32 13.08 -6.30 -1.32
C ALA A 32 12.53 -6.86 0.01
N ALA A 33 12.11 -8.13 0.03
CA ALA A 33 11.60 -8.79 1.23
C ALA A 33 12.72 -9.06 2.26
N GLU A 34 13.97 -9.21 1.83
CA GLU A 34 15.13 -9.29 2.71
C GLU A 34 15.48 -7.93 3.34
N ASP A 35 15.48 -6.85 2.54
CA ASP A 35 15.63 -5.46 3.02
C ASP A 35 14.51 -5.10 4.04
N HIS A 36 13.29 -5.60 3.86
CA HIS A 36 12.16 -5.41 4.79
C HIS A 36 12.37 -6.10 6.16
N ARG A 37 13.00 -7.29 6.20
CA ARG A 37 13.33 -7.96 7.47
C ARG A 37 14.46 -7.29 8.22
N GLN A 38 15.36 -6.63 7.51
CA GLN A 38 16.54 -5.99 8.09
C GLN A 38 16.29 -4.55 8.56
N THR A 39 15.13 -3.97 8.24
CA THR A 39 14.78 -2.62 8.68
C THR A 39 14.10 -2.69 10.04
N ASP A 40 14.77 -2.21 11.10
CA ASP A 40 14.15 -2.06 12.41
C ASP A 40 13.21 -0.84 12.42
N TYR A 41 11.91 -1.12 12.35
CA TYR A 41 10.85 -0.10 12.34
C TYR A 41 10.66 0.59 13.70
N LEU A 42 11.25 0.06 14.78
CA LEU A 42 11.11 0.61 16.13
C LEU A 42 12.22 1.60 16.48
N ASP A 43 13.41 1.45 15.89
CA ASP A 43 14.59 2.28 16.20
C ASP A 43 14.93 3.29 15.09
N SER A 44 14.28 3.19 13.91
CA SER A 44 14.50 4.12 12.80
C SER A 44 13.57 5.34 12.89
N GLU A 45 14.14 6.54 12.97
CA GLU A 45 13.39 7.81 12.95
C GLU A 45 12.45 7.86 11.73
N VAL A 46 11.14 7.91 12.00
CA VAL A 46 10.11 7.93 10.97
C VAL A 46 10.02 9.34 10.38
N ASN A 47 10.76 9.59 9.30
CA ASN A 47 10.60 10.82 8.53
C ASN A 47 9.52 10.65 7.44
N LEU A 48 8.36 11.27 7.65
CA LEU A 48 7.22 11.22 6.72
C LEU A 48 7.56 11.74 5.32
N LEU A 49 8.52 12.67 5.20
CA LEU A 49 8.92 13.27 3.93
C LEU A 49 10.08 12.51 3.26
N ARG A 50 10.85 11.72 4.02
CA ARG A 50 11.99 10.92 3.54
C ARG A 50 12.01 9.55 4.21
N PRO A 51 11.10 8.63 3.83
CA PRO A 51 11.05 7.32 4.45
C PRO A 51 12.32 6.51 4.11
N SER A 52 12.79 5.73 5.09
CA SER A 52 14.01 4.94 5.00
C SER A 52 13.89 3.75 4.04
N THR A 53 12.71 3.13 3.94
CA THR A 53 12.49 1.96 3.07
C THR A 53 12.28 2.34 1.60
N ARG A 54 12.66 1.44 0.68
CA ARG A 54 12.41 1.63 -0.76
C ARG A 54 10.92 1.58 -1.11
N PHE A 55 10.16 0.69 -0.47
CA PHE A 55 8.71 0.57 -0.68
C PHE A 55 7.98 1.87 -0.37
N MET A 56 8.19 2.44 0.82
CA MET A 56 7.54 3.69 1.23
C MET A 56 7.92 4.88 0.34
N ARG A 57 9.18 4.96 -0.13
CA ARG A 57 9.59 6.00 -1.08
C ARG A 57 8.86 5.91 -2.41
N ASP A 58 8.68 4.70 -2.94
CA ASP A 58 7.95 4.50 -4.19
C ASP A 58 6.44 4.72 -4.00
N HIS A 59 5.88 4.33 -2.86
CA HIS A 59 4.49 4.64 -2.51
C HIS A 59 4.26 6.15 -2.38
N LEU A 60 5.17 6.86 -1.71
CA LEU A 60 5.08 8.32 -1.55
C LEU A 60 5.15 9.05 -2.90
N LYS A 61 5.97 8.58 -3.84
CA LYS A 61 6.00 9.10 -5.23
C LYS A 61 4.67 8.88 -5.93
N LEU A 62 4.03 7.72 -5.74
CA LEU A 62 2.72 7.43 -6.31
C LEU A 62 1.65 8.39 -5.75
N VAL A 63 1.62 8.59 -4.43
CA VAL A 63 0.69 9.51 -3.77
C VAL A 63 0.91 10.94 -4.26
N TRP A 64 2.16 11.44 -4.24
CA TRP A 64 2.47 12.78 -4.73
C TRP A 64 2.14 12.97 -6.21
N GLY A 65 2.43 11.96 -7.04
CA GLY A 65 2.07 11.97 -8.45
C GLY A 65 0.56 12.07 -8.66
N SER A 66 -0.23 11.27 -7.94
CA SER A 66 -1.69 11.35 -7.98
C SER A 66 -2.21 12.69 -7.45
N PHE A 67 -1.60 13.24 -6.41
CA PHE A 67 -1.98 14.52 -5.84
C PHE A 67 -1.75 15.69 -6.81
N ILE A 68 -0.59 15.73 -7.47
CA ILE A 68 -0.29 16.74 -8.49
C ILE A 68 -1.26 16.61 -9.68
N ALA A 69 -1.50 15.39 -10.15
CA ALA A 69 -2.46 15.14 -11.22
C ALA A 69 -3.87 15.60 -10.84
N TRP A 70 -4.30 15.34 -9.60
CA TRP A 70 -5.58 15.78 -9.08
C TRP A 70 -5.68 17.31 -9.00
N ILE A 71 -4.64 17.99 -8.51
CA ILE A 71 -4.58 19.46 -8.49
C ILE A 71 -4.75 19.98 -9.90
N LEU A 72 -3.98 19.49 -10.89
CA LEU A 72 -4.07 19.98 -12.26
C LEU A 72 -5.44 19.72 -12.88
N ALA A 73 -6.05 18.56 -12.63
CA ALA A 73 -7.37 18.24 -13.16
C ALA A 73 -8.48 19.09 -12.52
N THR A 74 -8.39 19.36 -11.22
CA THR A 74 -9.43 20.07 -10.46
C THR A 74 -9.27 21.59 -10.56
N TRP A 75 -8.04 22.09 -10.35
CA TRP A 75 -7.73 23.51 -10.41
C TRP A 75 -7.44 24.01 -11.82
N GLY A 76 -7.03 23.14 -12.74
CA GLY A 76 -6.74 23.52 -14.13
C GLY A 76 -7.84 24.34 -14.79
N PRO A 77 -9.11 23.90 -14.76
CA PRO A 77 -10.23 24.68 -15.30
C PRO A 77 -10.40 26.05 -14.63
N VAL A 78 -10.22 26.13 -13.31
CA VAL A 78 -10.34 27.39 -12.54
C VAL A 78 -9.21 28.34 -12.93
N THR A 79 -7.96 27.86 -12.96
CA THR A 79 -6.80 28.65 -13.38
C THR A 79 -6.91 29.07 -14.84
N ALA A 80 -7.40 28.19 -15.72
CA ALA A 80 -7.61 28.52 -17.13
C ALA A 80 -8.69 29.59 -17.32
N THR A 81 -9.74 29.59 -16.50
CA THR A 81 -10.77 30.65 -16.48
C THR A 81 -10.19 31.99 -16.02
N PHE A 82 -9.28 31.98 -15.04
CA PHE A 82 -8.59 33.19 -14.60
C PHE A 82 -7.65 33.74 -15.68
N LEU A 83 -6.92 32.89 -16.41
CA LEU A 83 -5.99 33.30 -17.47
C LEU A 83 -6.68 33.72 -18.77
N ALA A 84 -7.80 33.08 -19.11
CA ALA A 84 -8.50 33.27 -20.39
C ALA A 84 -10.03 33.36 -20.18
N PRO A 85 -10.53 34.41 -19.51
CA PRO A 85 -11.96 34.54 -19.18
C PRO A 85 -12.86 34.66 -20.41
N GLU A 86 -12.43 35.38 -21.46
CA GLU A 86 -13.25 35.55 -22.66
C GLU A 86 -13.46 34.24 -23.43
N THR A 87 -12.42 33.41 -23.57
CA THR A 87 -12.56 32.11 -24.26
C THR A 87 -13.40 31.14 -23.44
N MET A 88 -13.22 31.14 -22.13
CA MET A 88 -13.93 30.26 -21.19
C MET A 88 -15.40 30.62 -21.01
N THR A 89 -15.82 31.83 -21.37
CA THR A 89 -17.22 32.29 -21.30
C THR A 89 -17.92 32.30 -22.66
N SER A 90 -17.19 32.54 -23.75
CA SER A 90 -17.76 32.56 -25.11
C SER A 90 -18.00 31.18 -25.70
N LEU A 91 -17.19 30.19 -25.33
CA LEU A 91 -17.35 28.81 -25.77
C LEU A 91 -18.42 28.09 -24.94
N SER A 92 -19.26 27.30 -25.62
CA SER A 92 -20.26 26.47 -24.98
C SER A 92 -20.12 24.99 -25.37
N ILE A 93 -20.36 24.12 -24.40
CA ILE A 93 -20.41 22.66 -24.56
C ILE A 93 -21.75 22.17 -24.01
N LEU A 94 -22.52 21.43 -24.83
CA LEU A 94 -23.85 20.94 -24.46
C LEU A 94 -24.81 22.06 -23.98
N GLY A 95 -24.61 23.30 -24.45
CA GLY A 95 -25.41 24.46 -24.05
C GLY A 95 -24.96 25.15 -22.75
N PHE A 96 -23.90 24.66 -22.09
CA PHE A 96 -23.32 25.29 -20.91
C PHE A 96 -22.02 26.04 -21.27
N PRO A 97 -21.74 27.19 -20.64
CA PRO A 97 -20.44 27.85 -20.77
C PRO A 97 -19.29 26.90 -20.41
N LEU A 98 -18.19 27.00 -21.14
CA LEU A 98 -17.07 26.06 -21.07
C LEU A 98 -16.52 25.89 -19.64
N HIS A 99 -16.34 26.99 -18.90
CA HIS A 99 -15.87 26.93 -17.51
C HIS A 99 -16.77 26.11 -16.59
N TYR A 100 -18.11 26.25 -16.71
CA TYR A 100 -19.04 25.45 -15.91
C TYR A 100 -18.96 23.97 -16.25
N PHE A 101 -18.92 23.65 -17.55
CA PHE A 101 -18.79 22.27 -17.99
C PHE A 101 -17.49 21.63 -17.50
N MET A 102 -16.36 22.32 -17.67
CA MET A 102 -15.06 21.79 -17.29
C MET A 102 -14.96 21.56 -15.78
N VAL A 103 -15.37 22.52 -14.95
CA VAL A 103 -15.34 22.34 -13.49
C VAL A 103 -16.28 21.21 -13.07
N GLY A 104 -17.52 21.20 -13.56
CA GLY A 104 -18.52 20.21 -13.20
C GLY A 104 -18.18 18.79 -13.67
N PHE A 105 -17.46 18.66 -14.78
CA PHE A 105 -17.05 17.35 -15.32
C PHE A 105 -15.70 16.88 -14.76
N PHE A 106 -14.64 17.69 -14.86
CA PHE A 106 -13.29 17.26 -14.50
C PHE A 106 -13.11 17.06 -12.99
N ALA A 107 -13.78 17.84 -12.13
CA ALA A 107 -13.63 17.68 -10.68
C ALA A 107 -14.07 16.27 -10.20
N PRO A 108 -15.32 15.80 -10.43
CA PRO A 108 -15.73 14.47 -9.99
C PRO A 108 -15.09 13.32 -10.80
N THR A 109 -14.91 13.49 -12.13
CA THR A 109 -14.35 12.42 -12.97
C THR A 109 -12.87 12.17 -12.69
N SER A 110 -12.10 13.21 -12.37
CA SER A 110 -10.68 13.07 -12.05
C SER A 110 -10.47 12.21 -10.81
N SER A 111 -11.24 12.42 -9.74
CA SER A 111 -11.15 11.60 -8.53
C SER A 111 -11.45 10.13 -8.81
N LEU A 112 -12.45 9.84 -9.64
CA LEU A 112 -12.82 8.48 -9.99
C LEU A 112 -11.72 7.77 -10.80
N ILE A 113 -11.20 8.46 -11.81
CA ILE A 113 -10.13 7.95 -12.67
C ILE A 113 -8.84 7.75 -11.86
N LEU A 114 -8.47 8.73 -11.04
CA LEU A 114 -7.29 8.64 -10.19
C LEU A 114 -7.41 7.52 -9.16
N ALA A 115 -8.59 7.29 -8.58
CA ALA A 115 -8.80 6.19 -7.65
C ALA A 115 -8.57 4.83 -8.33
N ALA A 116 -9.13 4.63 -9.53
CA ALA A 116 -8.93 3.40 -10.29
C ALA A 116 -7.46 3.18 -10.67
N ILE A 117 -6.77 4.24 -11.15
CA ILE A 117 -5.35 4.18 -11.49
C ILE A 117 -4.51 3.92 -10.25
N TYR A 118 -4.80 4.60 -9.14
CA TYR A 118 -4.09 4.46 -7.88
C TYR A 118 -4.20 3.04 -7.33
N ALA A 119 -5.41 2.45 -7.31
CA ALA A 119 -5.61 1.07 -6.88
C ALA A 119 -4.72 0.10 -7.68
N HIS A 120 -4.78 0.16 -9.01
CA HIS A 120 -3.96 -0.71 -9.87
C HIS A 120 -2.45 -0.50 -9.69
N ARG A 121 -2.03 0.75 -9.48
CA ARG A 121 -0.61 1.08 -9.26
C ARG A 121 -0.12 0.66 -7.89
N ARG A 122 -0.99 0.71 -6.88
CA ARG A 122 -0.70 0.25 -5.53
C ARG A 122 -0.53 -1.28 -5.53
N ASP A 123 -1.43 -2.00 -6.18
CA ASP A 123 -1.35 -3.47 -6.24
C ASP A 123 -0.06 -3.94 -6.94
N LYS A 124 0.33 -3.28 -8.05
CA LYS A 124 1.62 -3.53 -8.70
C LYS A 124 2.83 -3.19 -7.84
N LEU A 125 2.68 -2.19 -6.96
CA LEU A 125 3.74 -1.82 -6.03
C LEU A 125 3.86 -2.90 -4.95
N ASP A 126 2.75 -3.39 -4.41
CA ASP A 126 2.74 -4.47 -3.43
C ASP A 126 3.36 -5.75 -4.02
N GLU A 127 3.01 -6.12 -5.25
CA GLU A 127 3.61 -7.25 -5.98
C GLU A 127 5.13 -7.11 -6.13
N LYS A 128 5.61 -5.92 -6.52
CA LYS A 128 7.05 -5.63 -6.69
C LYS A 128 7.86 -5.86 -5.42
N TYR A 129 7.27 -5.62 -4.25
CA TYR A 129 7.94 -5.79 -2.96
C TYR A 129 7.55 -7.09 -2.24
N GLY A 130 6.75 -7.96 -2.87
CA GLY A 130 6.34 -9.25 -2.30
C GLY A 130 5.34 -9.13 -1.14
N ILE A 131 4.58 -8.04 -1.07
CA ILE A 131 3.61 -7.79 -0.01
C ILE A 131 2.30 -8.52 -0.37
N ASN A 132 2.09 -9.70 0.22
CA ASN A 132 0.85 -10.46 0.04
C ASN A 132 -0.24 -9.96 1.00
N THR A 133 -0.94 -8.89 0.62
CA THR A 133 -2.07 -8.37 1.40
C THR A 133 -3.27 -9.33 1.43
N SER A 134 -3.37 -10.23 0.44
CA SER A 134 -4.43 -11.26 0.34
C SER A 134 -4.47 -12.24 1.52
N SER A 135 -3.31 -12.52 2.14
CA SER A 135 -3.20 -13.43 3.28
C SER A 135 -3.65 -12.79 4.60
N ARG A 136 -3.78 -11.46 4.67
CA ARG A 136 -4.12 -10.74 5.90
C ARG A 136 -5.63 -10.60 6.13
N ALA A 137 -6.45 -10.88 5.13
CA ALA A 137 -7.91 -10.79 5.21
C ALA A 137 -8.57 -11.80 6.17
N GLU A 138 -7.82 -12.77 6.72
CA GLU A 138 -8.34 -13.75 7.68
C GLU A 138 -8.15 -13.35 9.15
N THR A 139 -7.46 -12.24 9.46
CA THR A 139 -7.49 -11.68 10.82
C THR A 139 -8.53 -10.56 10.83
N PRO A 140 -9.72 -10.74 11.43
CA PRO A 140 -10.65 -9.63 11.58
C PRO A 140 -9.92 -8.51 12.30
N SER A 141 -9.90 -7.33 11.68
CA SER A 141 -9.55 -6.09 12.34
C SER A 141 -10.33 -6.03 13.65
N GLY A 142 -9.64 -5.60 14.71
CA GLY A 142 -10.18 -5.55 16.06
C GLY A 142 -11.44 -4.69 16.19
N PRO A 143 -11.99 -4.56 17.41
CA PRO A 143 -13.37 -4.19 17.69
C PRO A 143 -13.67 -2.69 17.49
N GLU A 144 -13.44 -2.18 16.29
CA GLU A 144 -13.76 -0.80 15.90
C GLU A 144 -15.19 -0.63 15.34
N ASP A 145 -15.98 -1.71 15.35
CA ASP A 145 -17.42 -1.71 15.05
C ASP A 145 -18.32 -1.80 16.31
N ALA A 146 -17.76 -1.55 17.50
CA ALA A 146 -18.54 -1.38 18.72
C ALA A 146 -18.90 0.11 18.89
N ALA A 147 -19.97 0.56 18.22
CA ALA A 147 -20.63 1.80 18.59
C ALA A 147 -20.97 1.76 20.09
N ALA A 148 -20.42 2.68 20.87
CA ALA A 148 -20.74 2.83 22.28
C ALA A 148 -22.21 3.25 22.42
N THR A 149 -23.11 2.31 22.72
CA THR A 149 -24.44 2.63 23.21
C THR A 149 -24.29 3.12 24.66
N ASP A 150 -24.32 4.43 24.84
CA ASP A 150 -24.55 5.10 26.12
C ASP A 150 -25.78 4.48 26.79
N GLY A 151 -25.55 3.77 27.89
CA GLY A 151 -26.58 3.07 28.64
C GLY A 151 -27.40 4.06 29.45
N GLY A 152 -28.62 4.32 28.99
CA GLY A 152 -29.66 4.89 29.83
C GLY A 152 -29.92 3.97 31.01
N VAL A 153 -29.75 4.50 32.22
CA VAL A 153 -30.24 3.86 33.44
C VAL A 153 -31.73 4.21 33.58
N ASP A 154 -32.58 3.19 33.58
CA ASP A 154 -33.99 3.34 33.94
C ASP A 154 -34.07 3.63 35.45
N GLU A 155 -34.72 4.73 35.83
CA GLU A 155 -35.16 5.02 37.22
C GLU A 155 -36.44 4.26 37.57
#